data_AF-A0A7J7G5X3-F1
#
_entry.id   AF-A0A7J7G5X3-F1
#
_cell.length_a   1.000
_cell.length_b   1.000
_cell.length_c   1.000
_cell.angle_alpha   90.00
_cell.angle_beta   90.00
_cell.angle_gamma   90.00
#
_symmetry.space_group_name_H-M   'P 1'
#
loop_
_entity.id
_entity.type
_entity.pdbx_description
1 polymer ?
#
loop_
_entity_poly.entity_id
_entity_poly.type
_entity_poly.pdbx_seq_one_letter_code
_entity_poly.pdbx_strand_id
1 'polypeptide(L)'
;MKGGKWEDLNMDSLVNVFGRVGIESLLLDVPFMCKSWYKATLSPLCWRRLDFSKISLNSWSYDESISRLLDKYQLHDKLSVTAFIKFVVKRSARSATFLSLLDCCTEEALLYVADECPDLRVLLLPHCLPHDHMLQIPNLISKWKILAILRLGGTFHLQEILAQINIHYKNFIGLGIPRAYIKQDEASAIVTLLPNIKQLSLRHASMEKENLVMILQGCKELKYFDARDCIGFDEGDDEILKLASHIRTFKHKGSMLYDYNDDYCPSYRADGFHDGDVSDKSVLYNVFAWDCQPRLSSRNSPLCCL
;
A
#
# COMPACT_ATOMS: atom_id res chain seq x y z
N MET A 1 -30.91 -8.42 -27.73
CA MET A 1 -30.93 -8.62 -26.26
C MET A 1 -30.85 -7.26 -25.60
N LYS A 2 -31.92 -6.81 -24.90
CA LYS A 2 -31.84 -5.61 -24.06
C LYS A 2 -30.99 -5.99 -22.85
N GLY A 3 -29.80 -5.39 -22.70
CA GLY A 3 -28.98 -5.59 -21.50
C GLY A 3 -29.80 -5.22 -20.27
N GLY A 4 -29.82 -6.09 -19.26
CA GLY A 4 -30.48 -5.83 -17.99
C GLY A 4 -29.96 -4.53 -17.39
N LYS A 5 -30.84 -3.72 -16.81
CA LYS A 5 -30.43 -2.43 -16.29
C LYS A 5 -29.66 -2.63 -14.99
N TRP A 6 -28.57 -1.90 -14.81
CA TRP A 6 -27.78 -1.97 -13.57
C TRP A 6 -28.56 -1.55 -12.31
N GLU A 7 -29.67 -0.83 -12.48
CA GLU A 7 -30.60 -0.50 -11.40
C GLU A 7 -31.33 -1.71 -10.81
N ASP A 8 -31.37 -2.83 -11.54
CA ASP A 8 -32.03 -4.08 -11.12
C ASP A 8 -31.08 -5.04 -10.39
N LEU A 9 -29.79 -4.69 -10.25
CA LEU A 9 -28.84 -5.48 -9.47
C LEU A 9 -29.20 -5.46 -7.99
N ASN A 10 -29.02 -6.60 -7.32
CA ASN A 10 -29.21 -6.67 -5.88
C ASN A 10 -28.17 -5.81 -5.13
N MET A 11 -28.54 -5.40 -3.92
CA MET A 11 -27.73 -4.49 -3.10
C MET A 11 -26.33 -5.05 -2.80
N ASP A 12 -26.20 -6.36 -2.57
CA ASP A 12 -24.91 -6.98 -2.26
C ASP A 12 -23.95 -6.90 -3.45
N SER A 13 -24.48 -7.09 -4.67
CA SER A 13 -23.71 -6.98 -5.92
C SER A 13 -23.25 -5.54 -6.14
N LEU A 14 -24.15 -4.56 -5.94
CA LEU A 14 -23.80 -3.14 -6.03
C LEU A 14 -22.71 -2.77 -5.02
N VAL A 15 -22.86 -3.17 -3.76
CA VAL A 15 -21.88 -2.91 -2.70
C VAL A 15 -20.52 -3.53 -3.01
N ASN A 16 -20.49 -4.78 -3.51
CA ASN A 16 -19.24 -5.43 -3.90
C ASN A 16 -18.54 -4.74 -5.09
N VAL A 17 -19.30 -4.24 -6.07
CA VAL A 17 -18.75 -3.46 -7.20
C VAL A 17 -18.24 -2.11 -6.71
N PHE A 18 -19.05 -1.38 -5.93
CA PHE A 18 -18.71 -0.05 -5.43
C PHE A 18 -17.57 -0.05 -4.41
N GLY A 19 -17.34 -1.16 -3.71
CA GLY A 19 -16.12 -1.33 -2.90
C GLY A 19 -14.80 -1.31 -3.68
N ARG A 20 -14.85 -1.31 -5.03
CA ARG A 20 -13.68 -1.38 -5.91
C ARG A 20 -13.47 -0.13 -6.77
N VAL A 21 -14.43 0.79 -6.81
CA VAL A 21 -14.39 1.97 -7.70
C VAL A 21 -13.49 3.09 -7.17
N GLY A 22 -13.26 3.14 -5.85
CA GLY A 22 -12.39 4.14 -5.20
C GLY A 22 -13.15 5.33 -4.61
N ILE A 23 -12.42 6.13 -3.83
CA ILE A 23 -12.99 7.24 -3.02
C ILE A 23 -13.69 8.27 -3.91
N GLU A 24 -13.05 8.68 -5.00
CA GLU A 24 -13.56 9.72 -5.88
C GLU A 24 -14.93 9.34 -6.47
N SER A 25 -15.02 8.21 -7.17
CA SER A 25 -16.28 7.77 -7.76
C SER A 25 -17.37 7.49 -6.73
N LEU A 26 -17.02 7.03 -5.52
CA LEU A 26 -17.96 6.88 -4.40
C LEU A 26 -18.52 8.21 -3.88
N LEU A 27 -17.83 9.33 -4.11
CA LEU A 27 -18.23 10.67 -3.66
C LEU A 27 -18.83 11.53 -4.77
N LEU A 28 -18.41 11.34 -6.03
CA LEU A 28 -18.69 12.26 -7.13
C LEU A 28 -19.60 11.68 -8.21
N ASP A 29 -19.60 10.36 -8.43
CA ASP A 29 -20.26 9.76 -9.59
C ASP A 29 -21.37 8.80 -9.15
N VAL A 30 -21.03 7.72 -8.45
CA VAL A 30 -21.94 6.62 -8.09
C VAL A 30 -23.20 7.10 -7.35
N PRO A 31 -23.11 7.99 -6.33
CA PRO A 31 -24.30 8.45 -5.60
C PRO A 31 -25.30 9.24 -6.46
N PHE A 32 -24.88 9.77 -7.61
CA PHE A 32 -25.70 10.65 -8.45
C PHE A 32 -26.34 9.92 -9.64
N MET A 33 -26.06 8.63 -9.84
CA MET A 33 -26.63 7.85 -10.95
C MET A 33 -28.11 7.49 -10.70
N CYS A 34 -28.45 6.95 -9.53
CA CYS A 34 -29.84 6.69 -9.13
C CYS A 34 -29.96 6.49 -7.61
N LYS A 35 -31.21 6.46 -7.10
CA LYS A 35 -31.50 6.28 -5.66
C LYS A 35 -30.98 4.95 -5.10
N SER A 36 -31.02 3.89 -5.90
CA SER A 36 -30.53 2.56 -5.49
C SER A 36 -29.02 2.60 -5.26
N TRP A 37 -28.28 3.20 -6.20
CA TRP A 37 -26.83 3.33 -6.11
C TRP A 37 -26.42 4.23 -4.95
N TYR A 38 -27.11 5.36 -4.75
CA TYR A 38 -26.93 6.21 -3.57
C TYR A 38 -27.03 5.40 -2.27
N LYS A 39 -28.11 4.62 -2.10
CA LYS A 39 -28.29 3.76 -0.92
C LYS A 39 -27.16 2.74 -0.77
N ALA A 40 -26.68 2.14 -1.86
CA ALA A 40 -25.57 1.19 -1.81
C ALA A 40 -24.26 1.85 -1.32
N THR A 41 -23.98 3.09 -1.72
CA THR A 41 -22.78 3.83 -1.23
C THR A 41 -22.81 4.15 0.26
N LEU A 42 -23.97 4.07 0.93
CA LEU A 42 -24.08 4.25 2.38
C LEU A 42 -23.62 3.01 3.16
N SER A 43 -23.48 1.86 2.50
CA SER A 43 -22.95 0.66 3.12
C SER A 43 -21.47 0.85 3.49
N PRO A 44 -21.05 0.59 4.75
CA PRO A 44 -19.65 0.64 5.16
C PRO A 44 -18.75 -0.26 4.30
N LEU A 45 -19.29 -1.35 3.77
CA LEU A 45 -18.54 -2.30 2.94
C LEU A 45 -17.97 -1.67 1.65
N CYS A 46 -18.59 -0.60 1.14
CA CYS A 46 -18.06 0.18 0.01
C CYS A 46 -16.76 0.93 0.36
N TRP A 47 -16.49 1.15 1.64
CA TRP A 47 -15.43 2.00 2.16
C TRP A 47 -14.31 1.21 2.86
N ARG A 48 -14.26 -0.12 2.66
CA ARG A 48 -13.20 -0.96 3.23
C ARG A 48 -11.81 -0.66 2.69
N ARG A 49 -11.72 -0.02 1.52
CA ARG A 49 -10.48 0.36 0.85
C ARG A 49 -10.42 1.88 0.69
N LEU A 50 -9.56 2.52 1.46
CA LEU A 50 -9.35 3.96 1.45
C LEU A 50 -7.98 4.27 0.85
N ASP A 51 -7.95 4.56 -0.44
CA ASP A 51 -6.71 4.80 -1.17
C ASP A 51 -6.58 6.29 -1.52
N PHE A 52 -5.99 7.07 -0.61
CA PHE A 52 -5.80 8.50 -0.81
C PHE A 52 -4.58 8.82 -1.66
N SER A 53 -3.68 7.86 -1.91
CA SER A 53 -2.46 8.10 -2.72
C SER A 53 -2.77 8.49 -4.17
N LYS A 54 -3.98 8.15 -4.64
CA LYS A 54 -4.49 8.54 -5.96
C LYS A 54 -4.91 10.01 -6.03
N ILE A 55 -5.10 10.66 -4.88
CA ILE A 55 -5.49 12.05 -4.80
C ILE A 55 -4.19 12.86 -4.77
N SER A 56 -3.71 13.31 -5.92
CA SER A 56 -2.55 14.19 -6.01
C SER A 56 -2.98 15.64 -5.82
N LEU A 57 -2.40 16.34 -4.84
CA LEU A 57 -2.56 17.79 -4.68
C LEU A 57 -1.60 18.59 -5.56
N ASN A 58 -0.63 17.91 -6.17
CA ASN A 58 0.36 18.55 -7.01
C ASN A 58 -0.25 18.72 -8.40
N SER A 59 -0.54 19.97 -8.77
CA SER A 59 -1.27 20.42 -9.97
C SER A 59 -0.65 20.06 -11.32
N TRP A 60 0.41 19.26 -11.34
CA TRP A 60 1.23 18.99 -12.52
C TRP A 60 0.66 17.85 -13.37
N SER A 61 -0.31 17.10 -12.84
CA SER A 61 -1.12 16.14 -13.61
C SER A 61 -2.51 16.73 -13.81
N TYR A 62 -2.85 17.03 -15.07
CA TYR A 62 -4.17 17.51 -15.49
C TYR A 62 -5.17 16.35 -15.50
N ASP A 63 -5.40 15.72 -14.35
CA ASP A 63 -6.46 14.74 -14.19
C ASP A 63 -7.76 15.48 -13.83
N GLU A 64 -8.65 15.59 -14.82
CA GLU A 64 -9.94 16.29 -14.70
C GLU A 64 -10.80 15.73 -13.55
N SER A 65 -10.68 14.43 -13.29
CA SER A 65 -11.38 13.71 -12.22
C SER A 65 -10.90 14.18 -10.84
N ILE A 66 -9.58 14.23 -10.64
CA ILE A 66 -8.97 14.76 -9.42
C ILE A 66 -9.34 16.24 -9.24
N SER A 67 -9.32 17.07 -10.28
CA SER A 67 -9.69 18.48 -10.18
C SER A 67 -11.12 18.67 -9.64
N ARG A 68 -12.09 17.86 -10.11
CA ARG A 68 -13.48 17.89 -9.59
C ARG A 68 -13.54 17.58 -8.10
N LEU A 69 -12.71 16.66 -7.61
CA LEU A 69 -12.63 16.30 -6.20
C LEU A 69 -12.02 17.44 -5.38
N LEU A 70 -10.90 17.99 -5.84
CA LEU A 70 -10.20 19.09 -5.19
C LEU A 70 -11.11 20.32 -5.06
N ASP A 71 -11.81 20.69 -6.13
CA ASP A 71 -12.70 21.85 -6.16
C ASP A 71 -13.92 21.65 -5.25
N LYS A 72 -14.57 20.47 -5.32
CA LYS A 72 -15.78 20.20 -4.52
C LYS A 72 -15.50 20.19 -3.01
N TYR A 73 -14.33 19.70 -2.61
CA TYR A 73 -13.94 19.58 -1.21
C TYR A 73 -12.94 20.65 -0.75
N GLN A 74 -12.59 21.61 -1.62
CA GLN A 74 -11.68 22.73 -1.35
C GLN A 74 -10.33 22.28 -0.77
N LEU A 75 -9.74 21.24 -1.37
CA LEU A 75 -8.49 20.62 -0.89
C LEU A 75 -7.27 21.45 -1.30
N HIS A 76 -7.13 22.63 -0.69
CA HIS A 76 -6.09 23.61 -1.03
C HIS A 76 -4.95 23.68 -0.01
N ASP A 77 -5.12 23.08 1.16
CA ASP A 77 -4.15 23.14 2.25
C ASP A 77 -4.16 21.86 3.10
N LYS A 78 -3.25 21.78 4.07
CA LYS A 78 -3.15 20.62 4.96
C LYS A 78 -4.38 20.43 5.86
N LEU A 79 -5.09 21.51 6.22
CA LEU A 79 -6.25 21.45 7.12
C LEU A 79 -7.47 20.86 6.41
N SER A 80 -7.76 21.33 5.19
CA SER A 80 -8.79 20.79 4.30
C SER A 80 -8.53 19.33 3.97
N VAL A 81 -7.28 18.93 3.73
CA VAL A 81 -6.90 17.51 3.56
C VAL A 81 -7.18 16.70 4.83
N THR A 82 -6.83 17.22 6.00
CA THR A 82 -7.09 16.56 7.28
C THR A 82 -8.59 16.37 7.49
N ALA A 83 -9.38 17.41 7.26
CA ALA A 83 -10.84 17.36 7.34
C ALA A 83 -11.43 16.35 6.35
N PHE A 84 -10.88 16.27 5.14
CA PHE A 84 -11.30 15.32 4.12
C PHE A 84 -10.99 13.87 4.49
N ILE A 85 -9.78 13.58 4.99
CA ILE A 85 -9.42 12.25 5.50
C ILE A 85 -10.40 11.86 6.62
N LYS A 86 -10.64 12.76 7.58
CA LYS A 86 -11.59 12.53 8.68
C LYS A 86 -13.00 12.23 8.17
N PHE A 87 -13.48 13.01 7.20
CA PHE A 87 -14.78 12.81 6.57
C PHE A 87 -14.91 11.42 5.91
N VAL A 88 -13.93 11.01 5.11
CA VAL A 88 -13.93 9.72 4.42
C VAL A 88 -13.81 8.55 5.42
N VAL A 89 -12.94 8.68 6.43
CA VAL A 89 -12.79 7.68 7.50
C VAL A 89 -14.09 7.53 8.28
N LYS A 90 -14.75 8.63 8.65
CA LYS A 90 -16.06 8.60 9.30
C LYS A 90 -17.11 7.91 8.44
N ARG A 91 -17.10 8.15 7.13
CA ARG A 91 -17.99 7.49 6.17
C ARG A 91 -17.75 5.99 6.05
N SER A 92 -16.52 5.54 6.34
CA SER A 92 -16.21 4.10 6.40
C SER A 92 -16.82 3.37 7.59
N ALA A 93 -17.34 4.10 8.59
CA ALA A 93 -17.89 3.53 9.82
C ALA A 93 -16.95 2.48 10.46
N ARG A 94 -15.65 2.80 10.51
CA ARG A 94 -14.58 1.97 11.07
C ARG A 94 -14.36 0.62 10.38
N SER A 95 -14.91 0.42 9.17
CA SER A 95 -14.77 -0.82 8.40
C SER A 95 -13.54 -0.85 7.48
N ALA A 96 -12.74 0.22 7.47
CA ALA A 96 -11.54 0.31 6.65
C ALA A 96 -10.54 -0.80 7.01
N THR A 97 -10.13 -1.56 5.99
CA THR A 97 -9.14 -2.66 6.12
C THR A 97 -7.89 -2.42 5.27
N PHE A 98 -7.97 -1.50 4.29
CA PHE A 98 -6.85 -1.00 3.52
C PHE A 98 -6.85 0.52 3.62
N LEU A 99 -5.68 1.09 3.90
CA LEU A 99 -5.45 2.53 3.89
C LEU A 99 -4.13 2.85 3.19
N SER A 100 -4.17 3.82 2.28
CA SER A 100 -2.98 4.50 1.76
C SER A 100 -3.12 5.99 1.98
N LEU A 101 -2.15 6.63 2.63
CA LEU A 101 -2.17 8.06 2.97
C LEU A 101 -1.46 8.91 1.92
N LEU A 102 -1.81 10.21 1.86
CA LEU A 102 -1.15 11.20 0.98
C LEU A 102 0.18 11.68 1.57
N ASP A 103 1.08 12.19 0.73
CA ASP A 103 2.34 12.82 1.18
C ASP A 103 2.13 14.05 2.08
N CYS A 104 0.99 14.74 1.94
CA CYS A 104 0.64 15.89 2.77
C CYS A 104 -0.16 15.53 4.04
N CYS A 105 -0.24 14.25 4.42
CA CYS A 105 -0.93 13.81 5.63
C CYS A 105 -0.34 14.51 6.86
N THR A 106 -1.20 15.08 7.70
CA THR A 106 -0.82 15.73 8.97
C THR A 106 -0.74 14.71 10.10
N GLU A 107 -0.04 15.07 11.19
CA GLU A 107 -0.02 14.29 12.42
C GLU A 107 -1.45 14.05 12.94
N GLU A 108 -2.28 15.08 12.92
CA GLU A 108 -3.68 15.01 13.35
C GLU A 108 -4.49 13.98 12.55
N ALA A 109 -4.31 13.93 11.23
CA ALA A 109 -4.98 12.92 10.39
C ALA A 109 -4.45 11.52 10.68
N LEU A 110 -3.13 11.36 10.86
CA LEU A 110 -2.50 10.08 11.18
C LEU A 110 -3.01 9.52 12.51
N LEU A 111 -3.06 10.34 13.56
CA LEU A 111 -3.57 9.96 14.88
C LEU A 111 -5.06 9.58 14.81
N TYR A 112 -5.87 10.39 14.12
CA TYR A 112 -7.29 10.12 13.94
C TYR A 112 -7.55 8.79 13.24
N VAL A 113 -6.82 8.51 12.16
CA VAL A 113 -6.88 7.23 11.44
C VAL A 113 -6.52 6.07 12.35
N ALA A 114 -5.47 6.22 13.17
CA ALA A 114 -5.03 5.16 14.06
C ALA A 114 -6.10 4.79 15.09
N ASP A 115 -6.90 5.76 15.54
CA ASP A 115 -8.00 5.53 16.48
C ASP A 115 -9.27 4.98 15.81
N GLU A 116 -9.60 5.48 14.62
CA GLU A 116 -10.87 5.16 13.95
C GLU A 116 -10.81 3.90 13.08
N CYS A 117 -9.61 3.43 12.69
CA CYS A 117 -9.43 2.27 11.81
C CYS A 117 -8.66 1.12 12.49
N PRO A 118 -9.20 0.50 13.55
CA PRO A 118 -8.47 -0.54 14.31
C PRO A 118 -8.28 -1.85 13.52
N ASP A 119 -9.11 -2.10 12.50
CA ASP A 119 -9.11 -3.35 11.73
C ASP A 119 -8.31 -3.22 10.41
N LEU A 120 -7.37 -2.27 10.35
CA LEU A 120 -6.47 -2.16 9.21
C LEU A 120 -5.60 -3.42 9.09
N ARG A 121 -5.63 -4.00 7.89
CA ARG A 121 -4.76 -5.10 7.48
C ARG A 121 -3.60 -4.63 6.62
N VAL A 122 -3.82 -3.56 5.85
CA VAL A 122 -2.81 -2.96 4.98
C VAL A 122 -2.76 -1.46 5.25
N LEU A 123 -1.59 -0.97 5.62
CA LEU A 123 -1.30 0.45 5.80
C LEU A 123 -0.12 0.85 4.92
N LEU A 124 -0.33 1.82 4.04
CA LEU A 124 0.71 2.39 3.20
C LEU A 124 0.93 3.86 3.61
N LEU A 125 2.03 4.12 4.30
CA LEU A 125 2.46 5.47 4.64
C LEU A 125 3.14 6.13 3.43
N PRO A 126 2.99 7.46 3.24
CA PRO A 126 3.65 8.21 2.18
C PRO A 126 5.17 8.13 2.28
N HIS A 127 5.86 8.35 1.15
CA HIS A 127 7.33 8.35 1.13
C HIS A 127 7.87 9.55 1.91
N CYS A 128 7.31 10.74 1.66
CA CYS A 128 7.76 11.97 2.29
C CYS A 128 7.03 12.25 3.63
N LEU A 129 6.82 11.21 4.45
CA LEU A 129 6.19 11.42 5.75
C LEU A 129 7.12 12.25 6.65
N PRO A 130 6.65 13.37 7.23
CA PRO A 130 7.46 14.19 8.14
C PRO A 130 8.06 13.37 9.30
N HIS A 131 9.28 13.74 9.72
CA HIS A 131 10.05 13.02 10.74
C HIS A 131 9.31 12.93 12.09
N ASP A 132 8.63 14.01 12.47
CA ASP A 132 7.77 14.09 13.65
C ASP A 132 6.58 13.11 13.60
N HIS A 133 5.99 12.89 12.43
CA HIS A 133 4.96 11.87 12.26
C HIS A 133 5.56 10.45 12.35
N MET A 134 6.76 10.23 11.79
CA MET A 134 7.46 8.95 11.89
C MET A 134 7.79 8.58 13.35
N LEU A 135 8.08 9.56 14.21
CA LEU A 135 8.27 9.36 15.66
C LEU A 135 7.04 8.73 16.34
N GLN A 136 5.84 9.01 15.84
CA GLN A 136 4.61 8.48 16.42
C GLN A 136 4.34 7.03 16.01
N ILE A 137 4.85 6.58 14.85
CA ILE A 137 4.51 5.28 14.27
C ILE A 137 4.71 4.12 15.25
N PRO A 138 5.85 3.95 15.95
CA PRO A 138 6.02 2.87 16.92
C PRO A 138 4.87 2.78 17.94
N ASN A 139 4.41 3.92 18.45
CA ASN A 139 3.33 3.97 19.46
C ASN A 139 1.95 3.62 18.86
N LEU A 140 1.76 3.88 17.57
CA LEU A 140 0.51 3.61 16.85
C LEU A 140 0.40 2.17 16.37
N ILE A 141 1.53 1.46 16.19
CA ILE A 141 1.54 0.08 15.68
C ILE A 141 0.58 -0.81 16.46
N SER A 142 0.47 -0.68 17.78
CA SER A 142 -0.41 -1.51 18.62
C SER A 142 -1.92 -1.28 18.40
N LYS A 143 -2.32 -0.18 17.77
CA LYS A 143 -3.74 0.16 17.55
C LYS A 143 -4.37 -0.65 16.41
N TRP A 144 -3.57 -1.13 15.45
CA TRP A 144 -4.04 -1.82 14.23
C TRP A 144 -4.09 -3.35 14.37
N LYS A 145 -5.04 -3.84 15.15
CA LYS A 145 -5.16 -5.22 15.68
C LYS A 145 -4.87 -6.38 14.73
N ILE A 146 -5.03 -6.20 13.43
CA ILE A 146 -4.86 -7.25 12.41
C ILE A 146 -3.94 -6.84 11.26
N LEU A 147 -2.98 -5.93 11.53
CA LEU A 147 -2.04 -5.45 10.53
C LEU A 147 -1.19 -6.60 9.97
N ALA A 148 -1.21 -6.73 8.65
CA ALA A 148 -0.50 -7.77 7.92
C ALA A 148 0.55 -7.20 6.96
N ILE A 149 0.32 -6.00 6.43
CA ILE A 149 1.23 -5.31 5.52
C ILE A 149 1.42 -3.87 5.95
N LEU A 150 2.68 -3.45 5.99
CA LEU A 150 3.06 -2.07 6.23
C LEU A 150 4.04 -1.58 5.16
N ARG A 151 3.75 -0.43 4.55
CA ARG A 151 4.74 0.35 3.81
C ARG A 151 5.13 1.57 4.64
N LEU A 152 6.42 1.74 4.91
CA LEU A 152 6.99 2.90 5.59
C LEU A 152 7.48 3.94 4.58
N GLY A 153 7.58 5.19 5.02
CA GLY A 153 8.17 6.28 4.22
C GLY A 153 9.70 6.29 4.22
N GLY A 154 10.32 5.64 5.21
CA GLY A 154 11.77 5.56 5.36
C GLY A 154 12.16 4.61 6.49
N THR A 155 13.44 4.62 6.86
CA THR A 155 14.03 3.72 7.86
C THR A 155 14.15 4.34 9.26
N PHE A 156 13.68 5.58 9.44
CA PHE A 156 13.69 6.24 10.75
C PHE A 156 12.85 5.47 11.77
N HIS A 157 13.43 5.18 12.94
CA HIS A 157 12.87 4.28 13.97
C HIS A 157 12.48 2.88 13.50
N LEU A 158 13.13 2.36 12.46
CA LEU A 158 12.79 1.03 11.93
C LEU A 158 12.87 -0.03 13.03
N GLN A 159 13.92 -0.04 13.85
CA GLN A 159 14.10 -1.04 14.90
C GLN A 159 12.93 -1.04 15.91
N GLU A 160 12.50 0.13 16.39
CA GLU A 160 11.37 0.21 17.32
C GLU A 160 10.05 -0.19 16.64
N ILE A 161 9.84 0.20 15.38
CA ILE A 161 8.66 -0.21 14.61
C ILE A 161 8.61 -1.73 14.46
N LEU A 162 9.72 -2.34 14.05
CA LEU A 162 9.81 -3.79 13.86
C LEU A 162 9.65 -4.55 15.18
N ALA A 163 10.18 -4.01 16.28
CA ALA A 163 9.99 -4.59 17.60
C ALA A 163 8.52 -4.60 18.01
N GLN A 164 7.79 -3.50 17.78
CA GLN A 164 6.35 -3.45 18.01
C GLN A 164 5.60 -4.43 17.10
N ILE A 165 5.97 -4.53 15.82
CA ILE A 165 5.34 -5.50 14.91
C ILE A 165 5.53 -6.93 15.41
N ASN A 166 6.74 -7.29 15.83
CA ASN A 166 7.07 -8.62 16.33
C ASN A 166 6.27 -8.97 17.61
N ILE A 167 6.03 -7.99 18.48
CA ILE A 167 5.23 -8.16 19.70
C ILE A 167 3.75 -8.38 19.39
N HIS A 168 3.18 -7.57 18.47
CA HIS A 168 1.72 -7.53 18.26
C HIS A 168 1.22 -8.46 17.14
N TYR A 169 2.04 -8.81 16.15
CA TYR A 169 1.59 -9.47 14.92
C TYR A 169 2.36 -10.75 14.59
N LYS A 170 1.82 -11.90 15.05
CA LYS A 170 2.37 -13.22 14.71
C LYS A 170 2.23 -13.60 13.23
N ASN A 171 1.28 -12.98 12.53
CA ASN A 171 0.96 -13.26 11.13
C ASN A 171 1.31 -12.10 10.21
N PHE A 172 2.25 -11.23 10.60
CA PHE A 172 2.72 -10.15 9.75
C PHE A 172 3.32 -10.74 8.46
N ILE A 173 2.89 -10.21 7.31
CA ILE A 173 3.15 -10.81 5.99
C ILE A 173 4.23 -10.04 5.26
N GLY A 174 4.14 -8.70 5.24
CA GLY A 174 4.91 -7.91 4.30
C GLY A 174 5.32 -6.52 4.77
N LEU A 175 6.56 -6.16 4.45
CA LEU A 175 7.16 -4.86 4.71
C LEU A 175 7.63 -4.23 3.40
N GLY A 176 7.31 -2.96 3.21
CA GLY A 176 7.84 -2.16 2.12
C GLY A 176 8.52 -0.89 2.63
N ILE A 177 9.73 -0.62 2.19
CA ILE A 177 10.46 0.62 2.49
C ILE A 177 11.13 1.09 1.19
N PRO A 178 10.39 1.78 0.30
CA PRO A 178 10.99 2.31 -0.92
C PRO A 178 12.05 3.34 -0.57
N ARG A 179 13.12 3.43 -1.37
CA ARG A 179 14.21 4.42 -1.18
C ARG A 179 14.86 4.35 0.20
N ALA A 180 14.86 3.16 0.81
CA ALA A 180 15.46 2.93 2.10
C ALA A 180 16.98 3.07 2.03
N TYR A 181 17.57 3.53 3.14
CA TYR A 181 18.99 3.36 3.38
C TYR A 181 19.17 2.24 4.40
N ILE A 182 19.65 1.08 3.94
CA ILE A 182 19.76 -0.14 4.76
C ILE A 182 21.23 -0.38 5.07
N LYS A 183 21.64 0.00 6.29
CA LYS A 183 22.94 -0.38 6.84
C LYS A 183 22.81 -1.72 7.55
N GLN A 184 23.92 -2.15 8.15
CA GLN A 184 24.00 -3.38 8.93
C GLN A 184 22.94 -3.44 10.05
N ASP A 185 22.70 -2.33 10.75
CA ASP A 185 21.74 -2.26 11.86
C ASP A 185 20.29 -2.44 11.39
N GLU A 186 19.89 -1.83 10.27
CA GLU A 186 18.56 -2.02 9.69
C GLU A 186 18.40 -3.45 9.14
N ALA A 187 19.40 -3.98 8.45
CA ALA A 187 19.38 -5.33 7.89
C ALA A 187 19.26 -6.39 9.01
N SER A 188 20.07 -6.24 10.06
CA SER A 188 20.04 -7.10 11.25
C SER A 188 18.69 -7.04 11.96
N ALA A 189 18.10 -5.84 12.08
CA ALA A 189 16.78 -5.68 12.68
C ALA A 189 15.68 -6.38 11.88
N ILE A 190 15.69 -6.28 10.54
CA ILE A 190 14.74 -6.99 9.67
C ILE A 190 14.86 -8.50 9.92
N VAL A 191 16.07 -9.05 9.89
CA VAL A 191 16.32 -10.49 10.06
C VAL A 191 15.91 -10.97 11.46
N THR A 192 16.25 -10.22 12.50
CA THR A 192 16.04 -10.63 13.89
C THR A 192 14.58 -10.49 14.32
N LEU A 193 13.91 -9.41 13.91
CA LEU A 193 12.57 -9.08 14.37
C LEU A 193 11.48 -9.61 13.43
N LEU A 194 11.77 -9.83 12.16
CA LEU A 194 10.84 -10.38 11.17
C LEU A 194 11.38 -11.64 10.44
N PRO A 195 11.89 -12.66 11.15
CA PRO A 195 12.55 -13.81 10.52
C PRO A 195 11.62 -14.62 9.58
N ASN A 196 10.31 -14.56 9.81
CA ASN A 196 9.28 -15.30 9.07
C ASN A 196 8.56 -14.45 8.02
N ILE A 197 9.09 -13.27 7.68
CA ILE A 197 8.47 -12.38 6.70
C ILE A 197 8.38 -13.06 5.33
N LYS A 198 7.25 -12.86 4.65
CA LYS A 198 6.97 -13.49 3.35
C LYS A 198 7.17 -12.55 2.18
N GLN A 199 7.05 -11.25 2.41
CA GLN A 199 7.15 -10.22 1.38
C GLN A 199 8.01 -9.05 1.86
N LEU A 200 9.05 -8.74 1.10
CA LEU A 200 9.89 -7.58 1.35
C LEU A 200 10.01 -6.74 0.07
N SER A 201 9.91 -5.42 0.20
CA SER A 201 10.10 -4.51 -0.93
C SER A 201 11.02 -3.37 -0.51
N LEU A 202 12.21 -3.33 -1.10
CA LEU A 202 13.25 -2.31 -0.90
C LEU A 202 13.58 -1.61 -2.22
N ARG A 203 12.60 -1.42 -3.11
CA ARG A 203 12.81 -0.75 -4.41
C ARG A 203 13.51 0.61 -4.22
N HIS A 204 14.49 0.90 -5.07
CA HIS A 204 15.32 2.11 -4.99
C HIS A 204 16.14 2.27 -3.71
N ALA A 205 16.33 1.20 -2.93
CA ALA A 205 17.14 1.28 -1.72
C ALA A 205 18.63 1.36 -2.02
N SER A 206 19.37 2.02 -1.14
CA SER A 206 20.83 1.91 -1.07
C SER A 206 21.18 0.94 0.05
N MET A 207 21.87 -0.15 -0.29
CA MET A 207 22.29 -1.20 0.63
C MET A 207 23.53 -1.92 0.11
N GLU A 208 24.54 -2.07 0.97
CA GLU A 208 25.73 -2.86 0.65
C GLU A 208 25.37 -4.34 0.42
N LYS A 209 26.14 -5.01 -0.44
CA LYS A 209 25.91 -6.42 -0.80
C LYS A 209 25.84 -7.32 0.44
N GLU A 210 26.69 -7.08 1.44
CA GLU A 210 26.74 -7.83 2.70
C GLU A 210 25.41 -7.75 3.47
N ASN A 211 24.76 -6.59 3.46
CA ASN A 211 23.47 -6.36 4.12
C ASN A 211 22.34 -7.07 3.35
N LEU A 212 22.39 -7.08 2.02
CA LEU A 212 21.47 -7.87 1.20
C LEU A 212 21.64 -9.38 1.47
N VAL A 213 22.89 -9.87 1.50
CA VAL A 213 23.22 -11.26 1.82
C VAL A 213 22.68 -11.62 3.20
N MET A 214 22.85 -10.74 4.20
CA MET A 214 22.31 -10.93 5.55
C MET A 214 20.79 -11.13 5.52
N ILE A 215 20.05 -10.29 4.79
CA ILE A 215 18.59 -10.41 4.64
C ILE A 215 18.20 -11.73 3.97
N LEU A 216 18.82 -12.07 2.84
CA LEU A 216 18.55 -13.30 2.09
C LEU A 216 18.87 -14.57 2.91
N GLN A 217 19.89 -14.50 3.76
CA GLN A 217 20.26 -15.61 4.62
C GLN A 217 19.37 -15.70 5.87
N GLY A 218 18.90 -14.58 6.42
CA GLY A 218 18.09 -14.55 7.63
C GLY A 218 16.61 -14.80 7.41
N CYS A 219 16.02 -14.22 6.36
CA CYS A 219 14.57 -14.26 6.10
C CYS A 219 14.19 -15.45 5.19
N LYS A 220 14.26 -16.66 5.73
CA LYS A 220 14.10 -17.91 4.96
C LYS A 220 12.71 -18.15 4.37
N GLU A 221 11.69 -17.51 4.93
CA GLU A 221 10.29 -17.66 4.49
C GLU A 221 9.89 -16.66 3.39
N LEU A 222 10.84 -15.88 2.86
CA LEU A 222 10.59 -14.93 1.79
C LEU A 222 10.07 -15.65 0.54
N LYS A 223 8.91 -15.20 0.06
CA LYS A 223 8.28 -15.63 -1.19
C LYS A 223 8.32 -14.55 -2.25
N TYR A 224 8.39 -13.31 -1.83
CA TYR A 224 8.50 -12.14 -2.69
C TYR A 224 9.56 -11.20 -2.13
N PHE A 225 10.54 -10.84 -2.95
CA PHE A 225 11.50 -9.79 -2.62
C PHE A 225 11.72 -8.89 -3.84
N ASP A 226 11.34 -7.62 -3.70
CA ASP A 226 11.58 -6.57 -4.69
C ASP A 226 12.75 -5.70 -4.27
N ALA A 227 13.88 -5.87 -4.95
CA ALA A 227 15.11 -5.11 -4.82
C ALA A 227 15.50 -4.50 -6.17
N ARG A 228 14.51 -4.05 -6.96
CA ARG A 228 14.76 -3.32 -8.22
C ARG A 228 15.34 -1.94 -7.97
N ASP A 229 16.13 -1.49 -8.93
CA ASP A 229 16.69 -0.14 -9.00
C ASP A 229 17.51 0.22 -7.74
N CYS A 230 18.12 -0.77 -7.07
CA CYS A 230 18.89 -0.56 -5.84
C CYS A 230 20.36 -0.23 -6.12
N ILE A 231 21.01 0.41 -5.16
CA ILE A 231 22.44 0.74 -5.22
C ILE A 231 23.19 -0.12 -4.19
N GLY A 232 24.30 -0.74 -4.62
CA GLY A 232 25.23 -1.52 -3.79
C GLY A 232 25.39 -2.99 -4.18
N PHE A 233 24.72 -3.44 -5.25
CA PHE A 233 24.93 -4.75 -5.88
C PHE A 233 24.45 -4.73 -7.33
N ASP A 234 25.05 -5.55 -8.19
CA ASP A 234 24.70 -5.59 -9.62
C ASP A 234 23.52 -6.52 -9.91
N GLU A 235 22.68 -6.11 -10.85
CA GLU A 235 21.71 -6.98 -11.48
C GLU A 235 22.39 -8.24 -12.05
N GLY A 236 21.89 -9.42 -11.67
CA GLY A 236 22.41 -10.68 -12.18
C GLY A 236 23.64 -11.23 -11.44
N ASP A 237 24.00 -10.66 -10.29
CA ASP A 237 25.04 -11.21 -9.41
C ASP A 237 24.75 -12.69 -9.06
N ASP A 238 25.64 -13.59 -9.48
CA ASP A 238 25.50 -15.05 -9.34
C ASP A 238 25.34 -15.50 -7.88
N GLU A 239 26.03 -14.85 -6.95
CA GLU A 239 25.97 -15.17 -5.53
C GLU A 239 24.60 -14.79 -4.95
N ILE A 240 24.13 -13.58 -5.27
CA ILE A 240 22.81 -13.10 -4.87
C ILE A 240 21.70 -13.97 -5.45
N LEU A 241 21.79 -14.32 -6.74
CA LEU A 241 20.82 -15.21 -7.39
C LEU A 241 20.78 -16.59 -6.74
N LYS A 242 21.95 -17.15 -6.39
CA LYS A 242 22.04 -18.43 -5.69
C LYS A 242 21.38 -18.36 -4.31
N LEU A 243 21.64 -17.30 -3.54
CA LEU A 243 21.03 -17.09 -2.22
C LEU A 243 19.51 -16.88 -2.32
N ALA A 244 19.05 -16.14 -3.33
CA ALA A 244 17.64 -15.84 -3.56
C ALA A 244 16.86 -16.98 -4.26
N SER A 245 17.51 -18.09 -4.63
CA SER A 245 16.91 -19.19 -5.41
C SER A 245 15.66 -19.84 -4.78
N HIS A 246 15.50 -19.73 -3.46
CA HIS A 246 14.32 -20.21 -2.73
C HIS A 246 13.11 -19.25 -2.80
N ILE A 247 13.33 -17.99 -3.19
CA ILE A 247 12.32 -16.95 -3.24
C ILE A 247 11.56 -17.07 -4.57
N ARG A 248 10.25 -17.36 -4.49
CA ARG A 248 9.40 -17.56 -5.67
C ARG A 248 9.44 -16.38 -6.67
N THR A 249 9.54 -15.15 -6.17
CA THR A 249 9.64 -13.95 -7.00
C THR A 249 10.67 -13.01 -6.40
N PHE A 250 11.88 -13.06 -6.95
CA PHE A 250 12.94 -12.10 -6.67
C PHE A 250 13.08 -11.14 -7.86
N LYS A 251 12.89 -9.84 -7.62
CA LYS A 251 13.06 -8.80 -8.64
C LYS A 251 14.27 -7.96 -8.27
N HIS A 252 15.23 -7.83 -9.19
CA HIS A 252 16.47 -7.09 -8.97
C HIS A 252 16.93 -6.30 -10.20
N LYS A 253 16.02 -6.12 -11.17
CA LYS A 253 16.28 -5.38 -12.40
C LYS A 253 16.64 -3.92 -12.10
N GLY A 254 17.63 -3.38 -12.80
CA GLY A 254 18.07 -2.00 -12.67
C GLY A 254 19.00 -1.72 -11.49
N SER A 255 19.31 -2.74 -10.68
CA SER A 255 20.24 -2.59 -9.55
C SER A 255 21.68 -2.57 -10.02
N MET A 256 22.50 -1.74 -9.37
CA MET A 256 23.89 -1.48 -9.74
C MET A 256 24.78 -1.29 -8.51
N LEU A 257 26.06 -1.63 -8.62
CA LEU A 257 27.01 -1.53 -7.53
C LEU A 257 27.26 -0.08 -7.07
N TYR A 258 27.37 0.87 -8.01
CA TYR A 258 27.62 2.28 -7.73
C TYR A 258 26.67 3.17 -8.53
N ASP A 259 26.39 4.35 -7.99
CA ASP A 259 25.74 5.42 -8.75
C ASP A 259 26.80 6.12 -9.61
N TYR A 260 26.93 5.71 -10.88
CA TYR A 260 27.91 6.29 -11.81
C TYR A 260 27.51 7.70 -12.29
N ASN A 261 26.47 8.30 -11.73
CA ASN A 261 25.84 9.52 -12.20
C ASN A 261 26.03 10.69 -11.22
N ASP A 262 27.28 11.01 -10.84
CA ASP A 262 27.58 12.22 -10.04
C ASP A 262 27.37 13.52 -10.86
N ASP A 263 27.40 13.45 -12.20
CA ASP A 263 27.07 14.57 -13.11
C ASP A 263 25.60 14.56 -13.58
N TYR A 264 24.86 13.49 -13.28
CA TYR A 264 23.42 13.54 -13.27
C TYR A 264 23.04 13.97 -11.85
N CYS A 265 23.17 15.27 -11.57
CA CYS A 265 22.12 15.88 -10.78
C CYS A 265 20.85 15.35 -11.45
N PRO A 266 19.99 14.54 -10.80
CA PRO A 266 18.65 14.51 -11.27
C PRO A 266 18.31 15.99 -11.08
N SER A 267 18.32 16.74 -12.18
CA SER A 267 17.13 17.49 -12.45
C SER A 267 16.06 16.45 -12.17
N TYR A 268 15.51 16.52 -10.95
CA TYR A 268 14.15 16.13 -10.67
C TYR A 268 13.35 17.04 -11.60
N ARG A 269 13.51 16.81 -12.91
CA ARG A 269 12.51 17.10 -13.86
C ARG A 269 11.39 16.28 -13.26
N ALA A 270 10.41 17.01 -12.82
CA ALA A 270 9.06 16.53 -12.90
C ALA A 270 8.72 16.38 -14.41
N ASP A 271 9.54 15.64 -15.18
CA ASP A 271 9.12 15.01 -16.42
C ASP A 271 8.30 13.82 -15.96
N GLY A 272 6.99 14.10 -15.91
CA GLY A 272 5.99 13.11 -15.61
C GLY A 272 6.17 11.88 -16.48
N PHE A 273 6.59 10.80 -15.83
CA PHE A 273 6.31 9.45 -16.25
C PHE A 273 6.06 8.73 -14.92
N HIS A 274 4.81 8.40 -14.58
CA HIS A 274 4.16 7.26 -15.22
C HIS A 274 5.23 6.24 -15.66
N ASP A 275 5.74 5.47 -14.71
CA ASP A 275 5.42 4.05 -14.80
C ASP A 275 3.86 4.00 -14.89
N GLY A 276 3.21 4.06 -16.06
CA GLY A 276 3.68 3.63 -17.38
C GLY A 276 3.69 2.12 -17.45
N ASP A 277 4.05 1.48 -16.33
CA ASP A 277 3.58 0.17 -15.96
C ASP A 277 2.36 0.28 -15.04
N VAL A 278 1.21 0.59 -15.64
CA VAL A 278 -0.13 0.31 -15.10
C VAL A 278 -0.34 -1.21 -14.91
N SER A 279 0.68 -2.06 -15.17
CA SER A 279 0.65 -3.51 -14.98
C SER A 279 1.39 -4.06 -13.77
N ASP A 280 2.30 -3.35 -13.08
CA ASP A 280 2.96 -3.94 -11.90
C ASP A 280 2.15 -3.70 -10.63
N LYS A 281 1.02 -4.42 -10.56
CA LYS A 281 0.18 -4.70 -9.39
C LYS A 281 0.98 -5.48 -8.32
N SER A 282 2.19 -5.04 -8.00
CA SER A 282 3.24 -5.85 -7.38
C SER A 282 2.95 -6.15 -5.92
N VAL A 283 2.17 -7.22 -5.76
CA VAL A 283 2.15 -8.22 -4.69
C VAL A 283 1.68 -7.77 -3.29
N LEU A 284 2.00 -6.56 -2.81
CA LEU A 284 1.37 -6.03 -1.59
C LEU A 284 -0.14 -5.81 -1.79
N TYR A 285 -0.57 -5.51 -3.02
CA TYR A 285 -1.98 -5.40 -3.41
C TYR A 285 -2.71 -6.75 -3.57
N ASN A 286 -1.99 -7.84 -3.88
CA ASN A 286 -2.59 -9.15 -4.16
C ASN A 286 -2.98 -9.94 -2.91
N VAL A 287 -2.71 -9.43 -1.70
CA VAL A 287 -3.16 -10.06 -0.44
C VAL A 287 -4.70 -10.12 -0.35
N PHE A 288 -5.42 -9.27 -1.08
CA PHE A 288 -6.89 -9.37 -1.18
C PHE A 288 -7.41 -10.40 -2.19
N ALA A 289 -6.57 -10.98 -3.05
CA ALA A 289 -7.01 -12.03 -3.98
C ALA A 289 -7.32 -13.36 -3.26
N TRP A 290 -6.81 -13.56 -2.04
CA TRP A 290 -7.03 -14.78 -1.25
C TRP A 290 -8.33 -14.78 -0.44
N ASP A 291 -8.94 -13.61 -0.19
CA ASP A 291 -10.23 -13.53 0.53
C ASP A 291 -11.46 -13.66 -0.40
N CYS A 292 -11.25 -13.95 -1.68
CA CYS A 292 -12.32 -14.21 -2.66
C CYS A 292 -12.39 -15.70 -3.06
N GLN A 293 -12.22 -16.63 -2.12
CA GLN A 293 -12.85 -17.95 -2.27
C GLN A 293 -14.19 -17.93 -1.51
N PRO A 294 -15.34 -18.01 -2.20
CA PRO A 294 -16.58 -18.29 -1.48
C PRO A 294 -16.40 -19.64 -0.77
N ARG A 295 -16.76 -19.71 0.51
CA ARG A 295 -17.09 -20.97 1.15
C ARG A 295 -18.29 -21.54 0.39
N LEU A 296 -18.03 -22.25 -0.70
CA LEU A 296 -18.98 -23.13 -1.32
C LEU A 296 -19.20 -24.25 -0.30
N SER A 297 -20.24 -24.05 0.51
CA SER A 297 -20.85 -25.14 1.23
C SER A 297 -21.22 -26.22 0.21
N SER A 298 -20.73 -27.41 0.47
CA SER A 298 -21.00 -28.63 -0.27
C SER A 298 -22.50 -28.82 -0.47
N ARG A 299 -22.96 -28.86 -1.73
CA ARG A 299 -24.09 -29.69 -2.20
C ARG A 299 -24.14 -29.69 -3.72
N ASN A 300 -23.72 -30.83 -4.28
CA ASN A 300 -24.12 -31.49 -5.54
C ASN A 300 -24.89 -30.66 -6.59
N SER A 301 -24.28 -30.42 -7.76
CA SER A 301 -24.56 -31.16 -9.02
C SER A 301 -23.91 -30.45 -10.24
N PRO A 302 -23.58 -31.18 -11.33
CA PRO A 302 -22.68 -30.73 -12.39
C PRO A 302 -23.42 -30.14 -13.62
N LEU A 303 -22.63 -29.70 -14.63
CA LEU A 303 -22.96 -29.27 -16.01
C LEU A 303 -23.02 -27.73 -16.16
N CYS A 304 -22.46 -27.08 -17.18
CA CYS A 304 -21.89 -27.53 -18.45
C CYS A 304 -20.98 -26.43 -19.01
N CYS A 305 -19.94 -26.82 -19.75
CA CYS A 305 -19.15 -25.95 -20.61
C CYS A 305 -20.01 -25.37 -21.76
N LEU A 306 -19.91 -24.06 -22.00
CA LEU A 306 -19.75 -23.38 -23.29
C LEU A 306 -19.60 -21.86 -23.05
#